data_AF-A0A3P6F8H8-F1
#
_entry.id   AF-A0A3P6F8H8-F1
#
_cell.length_a   1.000
_cell.length_b   1.000
_cell.length_c   1.000
_cell.angle_alpha   90.00
_cell.angle_beta   90.00
_cell.angle_gamma   90.00
#
_symmetry.space_group_name_H-M   'P 1'
#
loop_
_entity.id
_entity.type
_entity.pdbx_description
1 polymer ?
#
loop_
_entity_poly.entity_id
_entity_poly.type
_entity_poly.pdbx_seq_one_letter_code
_entity_poly.pdbx_strand_id
1 'polypeptide(L)'
;MSDSVNSSSASNQFDGQLSALGEANVQLGLRMRTKVQEMGEFNKKTTTSKDELIASITCIGKCIDSLERALFKNRVVINHRVNPPMLVRISKDMTKDTLMSNAKLLLDHFKNHTLQYFCNAFFPPVTAPDDDVVPKFDIFRSHLEKCESLFDQVMMEGYDSNLQDI
;
A
#
# COMPACT_ATOMS: atom_id res chain seq x y z
N MET A 1 -27.67 -25.07 39.38
CA MET A 1 -28.12 -24.68 38.03
C MET A 1 -27.59 -23.29 37.78
N SER A 2 -26.37 -23.18 37.26
CA SER A 2 -25.72 -21.90 36.99
C SER A 2 -24.73 -22.11 35.85
N ASP A 3 -24.57 -21.06 35.04
CA ASP A 3 -23.58 -20.88 33.96
C ASP A 3 -23.99 -21.38 32.57
N SER A 4 -24.89 -20.64 31.91
CA SER A 4 -25.08 -20.72 30.45
C SER A 4 -25.43 -19.38 29.77
N VAL A 5 -25.26 -18.22 30.43
CA VAL A 5 -25.77 -16.93 29.88
C VAL A 5 -24.68 -16.03 29.29
N ASN A 6 -23.38 -16.31 29.48
CA ASN A 6 -22.31 -15.40 29.04
C ASN A 6 -21.62 -15.73 27.70
N SER A 7 -21.84 -16.88 27.09
CA SER A 7 -21.11 -17.23 25.85
C SER A 7 -21.68 -16.54 24.59
N SER A 8 -22.99 -16.35 24.53
CA SER A 8 -23.69 -15.88 23.34
C SER A 8 -23.43 -14.39 23.06
N SER A 9 -23.37 -13.56 24.11
CA SER A 9 -23.11 -12.12 23.98
C SER A 9 -21.66 -11.83 23.60
N ALA A 10 -20.71 -12.62 24.11
CA ALA A 10 -19.29 -12.48 23.78
C ALA A 10 -18.99 -12.92 22.33
N SER A 11 -19.60 -14.02 21.88
CA SER A 11 -19.49 -14.48 20.47
C SER A 11 -20.03 -13.43 19.51
N ASN A 12 -21.25 -12.93 19.75
CA ASN A 12 -21.87 -11.92 18.88
C ASN A 12 -21.08 -10.60 18.84
N GLN A 13 -20.43 -10.21 19.94
CA GLN A 13 -19.59 -9.02 19.99
C GLN A 13 -18.29 -9.20 19.20
N PHE A 14 -17.67 -10.37 19.29
CA PHE A 14 -16.46 -10.71 18.53
C PHE A 14 -16.74 -10.77 17.02
N ASP A 15 -17.83 -11.43 16.63
CA ASP A 15 -18.27 -11.52 15.23
C ASP A 15 -18.53 -10.13 14.63
N GLY A 16 -19.13 -9.23 15.42
CA GLY A 16 -19.37 -7.83 15.02
C GLY A 16 -18.06 -7.03 14.85
N GLN A 17 -17.08 -7.23 15.73
CA GLN A 17 -15.77 -6.58 15.62
C GLN A 17 -14.97 -7.07 14.41
N LEU A 18 -15.01 -8.37 14.13
CA LEU A 18 -14.32 -8.96 12.99
C LEU A 18 -14.94 -8.50 11.66
N SER A 19 -16.26 -8.40 11.58
CA SER A 19 -16.97 -7.84 10.43
C SER A 19 -16.56 -6.38 10.18
N ALA A 20 -16.55 -5.55 11.22
CA ALA A 20 -16.14 -4.15 11.12
C ALA A 20 -14.67 -4.01 10.69
N LEU A 21 -13.78 -4.88 11.19
CA LEU A 21 -12.38 -4.93 10.77
C LEU A 21 -12.27 -5.29 9.27
N GLY A 22 -13.02 -6.28 8.81
CA GLY A 22 -13.08 -6.65 7.39
C GLY A 22 -13.53 -5.49 6.51
N GLU A 23 -14.62 -4.81 6.88
CA GLU A 23 -15.13 -3.64 6.17
C GLU A 23 -14.10 -2.50 6.10
N ALA A 24 -13.43 -2.19 7.23
CA ALA A 24 -12.40 -1.16 7.27
C ALA A 24 -11.24 -1.45 6.31
N ASN A 25 -10.81 -2.71 6.20
CA ASN A 25 -9.74 -3.12 5.29
C ASN A 25 -10.19 -3.11 3.82
N VAL A 26 -11.45 -3.47 3.53
CA VAL A 26 -12.03 -3.28 2.18
C VAL A 26 -12.00 -1.81 1.79
N GLN A 27 -12.46 -0.92 2.67
CA GLN A 27 -12.46 0.52 2.42
C GLN A 27 -11.04 1.06 2.22
N LEU A 28 -10.07 0.62 3.01
CA LEU A 28 -8.67 0.98 2.82
C LEU A 28 -8.13 0.52 1.45
N GLY A 29 -8.45 -0.69 1.01
CA GLY A 29 -8.08 -1.18 -0.32
C GLY A 29 -8.68 -0.33 -1.45
N LEU A 30 -9.93 0.12 -1.30
CA LEU A 30 -10.57 1.03 -2.24
C LEU A 30 -9.91 2.40 -2.26
N ARG A 31 -9.63 2.99 -1.09
CA ARG A 31 -8.92 4.28 -1.01
C ARG A 31 -7.53 4.20 -1.63
N MET A 32 -6.78 3.14 -1.34
CA MET A 32 -5.46 2.93 -1.93
C MET A 32 -5.51 2.86 -3.46
N ARG A 33 -6.54 2.20 -4.03
CA ARG A 33 -6.75 2.17 -5.48
C ARG A 33 -7.00 3.56 -6.04
N THR A 34 -7.83 4.36 -5.38
CA THR A 34 -8.07 5.76 -5.75
C THR A 34 -6.78 6.56 -5.70
N LYS A 35 -5.99 6.42 -4.62
CA LYS A 35 -4.72 7.13 -4.44
C LYS A 35 -3.68 6.77 -5.52
N VAL A 36 -3.61 5.50 -5.93
CA VAL A 36 -2.77 5.07 -7.06
C VAL A 36 -3.20 5.76 -8.36
N GLN A 37 -4.51 5.90 -8.59
CA GLN A 37 -5.01 6.59 -9.77
C GLN A 37 -4.69 8.09 -9.72
N GLU A 38 -4.95 8.75 -8.59
CA GLU A 38 -4.63 10.17 -8.36
C GLU A 38 -3.14 10.45 -8.58
N MET A 39 -2.26 9.60 -8.04
CA MET A 39 -0.81 9.69 -8.26
C MET A 39 -0.44 9.53 -9.74
N GLY A 40 -1.13 8.63 -10.44
CA GLY A 40 -0.95 8.43 -11.87
C GLY A 40 -1.38 9.64 -12.70
N GLU A 41 -2.41 10.37 -12.27
CA GLU A 41 -2.85 11.62 -12.88
C GLU A 41 -1.88 12.76 -12.54
N PHE A 42 -1.46 12.87 -11.28
CA PHE A 42 -0.44 13.81 -10.81
C PHE A 42 0.86 13.72 -11.63
N ASN A 43 1.36 12.51 -11.86
CA ASN A 43 2.59 12.28 -12.65
C ASN A 43 2.45 12.66 -14.13
N LYS A 44 1.23 12.75 -14.67
CA LYS A 44 0.97 13.09 -16.08
C LYS A 44 0.73 14.57 -16.32
N LYS A 45 0.41 15.34 -15.27
CA LYS A 45 0.10 16.77 -15.42
C LYS A 45 1.31 17.52 -15.96
N THR A 46 1.09 18.36 -16.96
CA THR A 46 2.14 19.22 -17.52
C THR A 46 2.63 20.28 -16.53
N THR A 47 1.86 20.56 -15.47
CA THR A 47 2.21 21.50 -14.40
C THR A 47 3.10 20.88 -13.32
N THR A 48 3.19 19.56 -13.22
CA THR A 48 4.02 18.88 -12.21
C THR A 48 5.50 19.18 -12.46
N SER A 49 6.17 19.75 -11.48
CA SER A 49 7.58 20.11 -11.52
C SER A 49 8.50 18.89 -11.52
N LYS A 50 9.79 19.10 -11.81
CA LYS A 50 10.79 18.03 -11.72
C LYS A 50 10.93 17.51 -10.28
N ASP A 51 10.89 18.39 -9.30
CA ASP A 51 11.06 18.03 -7.89
C ASP A 51 9.88 17.19 -7.39
N GLU A 52 8.66 17.55 -7.79
CA GLU A 52 7.46 16.75 -7.53
C GLU A 52 7.52 15.35 -8.17
N LEU A 53 8.05 15.24 -9.39
CA LEU A 53 8.26 13.93 -10.03
C LEU A 53 9.32 13.10 -9.30
N ILE A 54 10.41 13.72 -8.86
CA ILE A 54 11.45 13.05 -8.06
C ILE A 54 10.87 12.56 -6.73
N ALA A 55 10.08 13.39 -6.07
CA ALA A 55 9.36 13.04 -4.86
C ALA A 55 8.39 11.87 -5.07
N SER A 56 7.61 11.92 -6.16
CA SER A 56 6.71 10.84 -6.55
C SER A 56 7.44 9.52 -6.78
N ILE A 57 8.53 9.51 -7.56
CA ILE A 57 9.35 8.31 -7.79
C ILE A 57 9.89 7.77 -6.46
N THR A 58 10.43 8.65 -5.61
CA THR A 58 10.99 8.28 -4.30
C THR A 58 9.93 7.66 -3.40
N CYS A 59 8.75 8.28 -3.35
CA CYS A 59 7.60 7.84 -2.58
C CYS A 59 7.09 6.47 -3.04
N ILE A 60 6.88 6.27 -4.34
CA ILE A 60 6.46 4.99 -4.90
C ILE A 60 7.51 3.91 -4.59
N GLY A 61 8.80 4.25 -4.68
CA GLY A 61 9.90 3.37 -4.29
C GLY A 61 9.83 2.94 -2.83
N LYS A 62 9.63 3.89 -1.90
CA LYS A 62 9.44 3.60 -0.46
C LYS A 62 8.24 2.67 -0.21
N CYS A 63 7.16 2.85 -0.96
CA CYS A 63 5.99 1.97 -0.90
C CYS A 63 6.31 0.55 -1.36
N ILE A 64 6.96 0.40 -2.51
CA ILE A 64 7.38 -0.91 -3.01
C ILE A 64 8.24 -1.62 -1.96
N ASP A 65 9.28 -0.94 -1.48
CA ASP A 65 10.19 -1.42 -0.46
C ASP A 65 9.46 -1.86 0.83
N SER A 66 8.50 -1.06 1.30
CA SER A 66 7.70 -1.35 2.50
C SER A 66 6.91 -2.65 2.34
N LEU A 67 6.19 -2.80 1.22
CA LEU A 67 5.37 -3.99 0.96
C LEU A 67 6.23 -5.23 0.72
N GLU A 68 7.34 -5.11 -0.02
CA GLU A 68 8.25 -6.23 -0.27
C GLU A 68 8.94 -6.71 1.00
N ARG A 69 9.36 -5.80 1.89
CA ARG A 69 9.90 -6.15 3.21
C ARG A 69 8.87 -6.89 4.06
N ALA A 70 7.60 -6.48 4.01
CA ALA A 70 6.51 -7.15 4.73
C ALA A 70 6.28 -8.57 4.20
N LEU A 71 6.25 -8.75 2.88
CA LEU A 71 6.14 -10.06 2.24
C LEU A 71 7.30 -10.98 2.65
N PHE A 72 8.53 -10.46 2.61
CA PHE A 72 9.73 -11.20 3.01
C PHE A 72 9.71 -11.58 4.51
N LYS A 73 9.41 -10.61 5.39
CA LYS A 73 9.36 -10.82 6.85
C LYS A 73 8.34 -11.90 7.25
N ASN A 74 7.23 -11.97 6.51
CA ASN A 74 6.17 -12.95 6.72
C ASN A 74 6.34 -14.22 5.87
N ARG A 75 7.52 -14.42 5.24
CA ARG A 75 7.88 -15.62 4.47
C ARG A 75 6.87 -15.96 3.35
N VAL A 76 6.27 -14.94 2.74
CA VAL A 76 5.33 -15.11 1.63
C VAL A 76 6.10 -15.52 0.37
N VAL A 77 5.74 -16.65 -0.22
CA VAL A 77 6.32 -17.13 -1.48
C VAL A 77 5.47 -16.65 -2.65
N ILE A 78 6.08 -15.87 -3.56
CA ILE A 78 5.42 -15.36 -4.77
C ILE A 78 5.96 -16.13 -5.97
N ASN A 79 5.14 -17.01 -6.53
CA ASN A 79 5.44 -17.68 -7.78
C ASN A 79 5.39 -16.67 -8.94
N HIS A 80 6.34 -16.77 -9.87
CA HIS A 80 6.44 -15.87 -11.04
C HIS A 80 6.56 -14.39 -10.67
N ARG A 81 7.33 -14.08 -9.62
CA ARG A 81 7.59 -12.70 -9.20
C ARG A 81 8.17 -11.88 -10.36
N VAL A 82 7.54 -10.75 -10.64
CA VAL A 82 8.06 -9.75 -11.57
C VAL A 82 9.07 -8.87 -10.83
N ASN A 83 10.26 -8.69 -11.41
CA ASN A 83 11.28 -7.80 -10.85
C ASN A 83 10.87 -6.33 -11.03
N PRO A 84 11.21 -5.45 -10.06
CA PRO A 84 11.06 -4.02 -10.24
C PRO A 84 11.80 -3.52 -11.49
N PRO A 85 11.27 -2.53 -12.21
CA PRO A 85 11.97 -1.94 -13.34
C PRO A 85 13.31 -1.37 -12.87
N MET A 86 14.38 -1.58 -13.65
CA MET A 86 15.63 -0.87 -13.42
C MET A 86 15.41 0.61 -13.70
N LEU A 87 15.25 1.40 -12.65
CA LEU A 87 15.19 2.84 -12.78
C LEU A 87 16.58 3.37 -13.13
N VAL A 88 16.65 4.30 -14.08
CA VAL A 88 17.81 5.19 -14.20
C VAL A 88 17.97 5.88 -12.84
N ARG A 89 19.17 5.82 -12.24
CA ARG A 89 19.44 6.51 -10.97
C ARG A 89 18.95 7.95 -11.09
N ILE A 90 18.05 8.34 -10.18
CA ILE A 90 17.49 9.69 -10.19
C ILE A 90 18.65 10.68 -10.06
N SER A 91 18.85 11.48 -11.11
CA SER A 91 19.81 12.58 -11.13
C SER A 91 19.05 13.88 -11.34
N LYS A 92 19.56 14.97 -10.74
CA LYS A 92 19.01 16.31 -10.93
C LYS A 92 19.04 16.76 -12.40
N ASP A 93 19.94 16.18 -13.20
CA ASP A 93 20.12 16.53 -14.61
C ASP A 93 19.10 15.86 -15.54
N MET A 94 18.27 14.94 -15.03
CA MET A 94 17.27 14.25 -15.84
C MET A 94 16.25 15.23 -16.42
N THR A 95 15.80 14.95 -17.64
CA THR A 95 14.71 15.72 -18.24
C THR A 95 13.40 15.38 -17.54
N LYS A 96 12.44 16.32 -17.60
CA LYS A 96 11.10 16.11 -17.07
C LYS A 96 10.42 14.88 -17.69
N ASP A 97 10.59 14.67 -19.00
CA ASP A 97 10.02 13.52 -19.72
C ASP A 97 10.58 12.19 -19.20
N THR A 98 11.90 12.12 -18.93
CA THR A 98 12.49 10.91 -18.34
C THR A 98 11.97 10.66 -16.93
N LEU A 99 11.79 11.72 -16.12
CA LEU A 99 11.21 11.60 -14.78
C LEU A 99 9.74 11.12 -14.85
N MET A 100 8.93 11.68 -15.75
CA MET A 100 7.55 11.22 -15.97
C MET A 100 7.48 9.76 -16.41
N SER A 101 8.37 9.34 -17.31
CA SER A 101 8.48 7.95 -17.75
C SER A 101 8.85 7.01 -16.61
N ASN A 102 9.85 7.37 -15.79
CA ASN A 102 10.24 6.60 -14.61
C ASN A 102 9.12 6.51 -13.58
N ALA A 103 8.45 7.61 -13.27
CA ALA A 103 7.33 7.65 -12.33
C ALA A 103 6.19 6.75 -12.79
N LYS A 104 5.88 6.75 -14.09
CA LYS A 104 4.89 5.86 -14.70
C LYS A 104 5.29 4.39 -14.57
N LEU A 105 6.50 4.03 -15.00
CA LEU A 105 6.98 2.65 -14.95
C LEU A 105 6.95 2.09 -13.52
N LEU A 106 7.35 2.90 -12.55
CA LEU A 106 7.37 2.51 -11.16
C LEU A 106 5.96 2.38 -10.57
N LEU A 107 5.06 3.31 -10.89
CA LEU A 107 3.66 3.24 -10.46
C LEU A 107 2.93 2.05 -11.07
N ASP A 108 3.17 1.75 -12.35
CA ASP A 108 2.61 0.59 -13.03
C ASP A 108 3.12 -0.71 -12.38
N HIS A 109 4.41 -0.78 -12.03
CA HIS A 109 4.95 -1.93 -11.29
C HIS A 109 4.33 -2.06 -9.90
N PHE A 110 4.25 -0.96 -9.14
CA PHE A 110 3.63 -0.95 -7.83
C PHE A 110 2.17 -1.45 -7.90
N LYS A 111 1.36 -0.89 -8.82
CA LYS A 111 -0.05 -1.22 -8.98
C LYS A 111 -0.26 -2.68 -9.41
N ASN A 112 0.44 -3.11 -10.46
CA ASN A 112 0.14 -4.37 -11.14
C ASN A 112 0.88 -5.56 -10.53
N HIS A 113 1.89 -5.34 -9.69
CA HIS A 113 2.69 -6.40 -9.11
C HIS A 113 2.75 -6.27 -7.59
N THR A 114 3.45 -5.26 -7.06
CA THR A 114 3.72 -5.20 -5.62
C THR A 114 2.45 -5.13 -4.77
N LEU A 115 1.54 -4.21 -5.10
CA LEU A 115 0.27 -4.06 -4.40
C LEU A 115 -0.61 -5.30 -4.58
N GLN A 116 -0.65 -5.87 -5.79
CA GLN A 116 -1.43 -7.08 -6.05
C GLN A 116 -0.93 -8.27 -5.22
N TYR A 117 0.38 -8.52 -5.19
CA TYR A 117 0.97 -9.59 -4.38
C TYR A 117 0.70 -9.38 -2.90
N PHE A 118 0.84 -8.15 -2.42
CA PHE A 118 0.59 -7.79 -1.04
C PHE A 118 -0.88 -8.02 -0.64
N CYS A 119 -1.83 -7.55 -1.45
CA CYS A 119 -3.25 -7.81 -1.24
C CYS A 119 -3.56 -9.31 -1.24
N ASN A 120 -3.01 -10.07 -2.19
CA ASN A 120 -3.27 -11.52 -2.25
C ASN A 120 -2.73 -12.27 -1.01
N ALA A 121 -1.66 -11.77 -0.39
CA ALA A 121 -1.04 -12.41 0.77
C ALA A 121 -1.76 -12.08 2.10
N PHE A 122 -2.18 -10.82 2.26
CA PHE A 122 -2.65 -10.28 3.54
C PHE A 122 -4.13 -9.88 3.54
N PHE A 123 -4.84 -10.01 2.42
CA PHE A 123 -6.29 -9.92 2.41
C PHE A 123 -6.88 -11.34 2.48
N PRO A 124 -7.27 -11.81 3.68
CA PRO A 124 -7.72 -13.18 3.87
C PRO A 124 -9.00 -13.48 3.05
N PRO A 125 -9.15 -14.70 2.53
CA PRO A 125 -10.42 -15.13 1.96
C PRO A 125 -11.50 -15.18 3.03
N VAL A 126 -12.77 -15.07 2.62
CA VAL A 126 -13.95 -15.11 3.52
C VAL A 126 -14.00 -16.40 4.35
N THR A 127 -13.32 -17.46 3.91
CA THR A 127 -13.28 -18.78 4.58
C THR A 127 -12.09 -18.97 5.52
N ALA A 128 -11.25 -17.95 5.73
CA ALA A 128 -10.13 -18.05 6.66
C ALA A 128 -10.61 -18.08 8.12
N PRO A 129 -9.96 -18.87 9.00
CA PRO A 129 -10.29 -18.87 10.43
C PRO A 129 -9.91 -17.53 11.07
N ASP A 130 -10.68 -17.09 12.06
CA ASP A 130 -10.57 -15.75 12.66
C ASP A 130 -9.17 -15.46 13.24
N ASP A 131 -8.52 -16.47 13.83
CA ASP A 131 -7.16 -16.39 14.37
C ASP A 131 -6.10 -16.04 13.30
N ASP A 132 -6.36 -16.37 12.03
CA ASP A 132 -5.50 -16.02 10.90
C ASP A 132 -5.90 -14.68 10.23
N VAL A 133 -7.12 -14.20 10.47
CA VAL A 133 -7.69 -13.03 9.81
C VAL A 133 -7.15 -11.74 10.42
N VAL A 134 -7.19 -11.62 11.75
CA VAL A 134 -6.81 -10.38 12.45
C VAL A 134 -5.35 -9.97 12.18
N PRO A 135 -4.35 -10.86 12.32
CA PRO A 135 -2.95 -10.48 12.08
C PRO A 135 -2.69 -10.06 10.62
N LYS A 136 -3.38 -10.69 9.66
CA LYS A 136 -3.28 -10.34 8.24
C LYS A 136 -3.84 -8.95 7.98
N PHE A 137 -4.99 -8.63 8.56
CA PHE A 137 -5.57 -7.29 8.47
C PHE A 137 -4.73 -6.22 9.17
N ASP A 138 -4.07 -6.53 10.28
CA ASP A 138 -3.14 -5.59 10.93
C ASP A 138 -1.94 -5.25 10.02
N ILE A 139 -1.34 -6.27 9.41
CA ILE A 139 -0.24 -6.08 8.45
C ILE A 139 -0.73 -5.29 7.23
N PHE A 140 -1.88 -5.67 6.68
CA PHE A 140 -2.47 -5.01 5.53
C PHE A 140 -2.67 -3.52 5.78
N ARG A 141 -3.31 -3.19 6.92
CA ARG A 141 -3.59 -1.82 7.33
C ARG A 141 -2.32 -1.00 7.55
N SER A 142 -1.40 -1.49 8.38
CA SER A 142 -0.18 -0.75 8.74
C SER A 142 0.64 -0.32 7.52
N HIS A 143 0.74 -1.19 6.52
CA HIS A 143 1.54 -0.90 5.34
C HIS A 143 0.80 -0.05 4.30
N LEU A 144 -0.51 -0.25 4.10
CA LEU A 144 -1.27 0.56 3.14
C LEU A 144 -1.55 1.96 3.64
N GLU A 145 -1.82 2.16 4.93
CA GLU A 145 -1.98 3.52 5.52
C GLU A 145 -0.69 4.32 5.41
N LYS A 146 0.48 3.68 5.62
CA LYS A 146 1.78 4.32 5.40
C LYS A 146 1.94 4.76 3.94
N CYS A 147 1.49 3.94 2.99
CA CYS A 147 1.55 4.29 1.57
C CYS A 147 0.57 5.40 1.17
N GLU A 148 -0.67 5.35 1.67
CA GLU A 148 -1.67 6.40 1.49
C GLU A 148 -1.13 7.75 1.99
N SER A 149 -0.56 7.76 3.20
CA SER A 149 0.05 8.97 3.79
C SER A 149 1.19 9.54 2.94
N LEU A 150 2.09 8.70 2.43
CA LEU A 150 3.19 9.15 1.57
C LEU A 150 2.67 9.73 0.24
N PHE A 151 1.62 9.13 -0.35
CA PHE A 151 1.00 9.66 -1.56
C PHE A 151 0.36 11.03 -1.30
N ASP A 152 -0.34 11.19 -0.18
CA ASP A 152 -0.93 12.47 0.19
C ASP A 152 0.11 13.56 0.40
N GLN A 153 1.21 13.27 1.10
CA GLN A 153 2.32 14.22 1.28
C GLN A 153 2.89 14.73 -0.05
N VAL A 154 3.10 13.82 -1.02
CA VAL A 154 3.62 14.21 -2.33
C VAL A 154 2.62 15.08 -3.09
N MET A 155 1.33 14.71 -3.09
CA MET A 155 0.31 15.38 -3.90
C MET A 155 -0.20 16.69 -3.30
N MET A 156 -0.17 16.84 -1.97
CA MET A 156 -0.78 17.98 -1.27
C MET A 156 0.25 18.99 -0.73
N GLU A 157 1.43 18.54 -0.32
CA GLU A 157 2.35 19.36 0.47
C GLU A 157 3.61 19.78 -0.31
N GLY A 158 3.85 19.21 -1.49
CA GLY A 158 5.10 19.42 -2.23
C GLY A 158 6.27 18.84 -1.43
N TYR A 159 6.36 17.51 -1.41
CA TYR A 159 7.30 16.72 -0.61
C TYR A 159 8.66 17.38 -0.33
N ASP A 160 8.95 17.69 0.94
CA ASP A 160 10.30 18.02 1.37
C ASP A 160 11.11 16.73 1.56
N SER A 161 12.18 16.58 0.77
CA SER A 161 13.12 15.45 0.80
C SER A 161 13.79 15.18 2.16
N ASN A 162 13.62 16.06 3.15
CA ASN A 162 14.13 15.92 4.51
C ASN A 162 13.38 14.92 5.42
N LEU A 163 12.29 14.30 4.95
CA LEU A 163 11.57 13.23 5.68
C LEU A 163 12.29 11.87 5.57
N GLN A 164 13.58 11.83 5.93
CA GLN A 164 14.40 10.61 5.93
C GLN A 164 14.08 9.64 7.07
N ASP A 165 13.25 10.03 8.06
CA ASP A 165 13.02 9.23 9.28
C ASP A 165 11.54 8.96 9.59
N ILE A 166 10.82 8.25 8.70
CA ILE A 166 9.53 7.59 9.04
C ILE A 166 9.46 6.17 8.46
#